data_AF-A0A382Z6U6-F1
#
_entry.id   AF-A0A382Z6U6-F1
#
_cell.length_a   1.000
_cell.length_b   1.000
_cell.length_c   1.000
_cell.angle_alpha   90.00
_cell.angle_beta   90.00
_cell.angle_gamma   90.00
#
_symmetry.space_group_name_H-M   'P 1'
#
loop_
_entity.id
_entity.type
_entity.pdbx_description
1 polymer ?
#
loop_
_entity_poly.entity_id
_entity_poly.type
_entity_poly.pdbx_seq_one_letter_code
_entity_poly.pdbx_strand_id
1 'polypeptide(L)'
;MHTSLPIDPHQIEHFKTHGYLVLKNLLDEASLDQWREQIWRELGSNFETPKTWPRDRGGLDGYEYKPSESSFGLHPTITSIAEQFGGGDFVLGDGIPIIRWPDPEQEWKKPQAGHIDAYGGRWLPFMFGATAYLYDVEPGGGSFFFWPGSHIAAHRYFRKHPEQVDGSFLQEEGFSWNVFCDNP
;
A
#
# COMPACT_ATOMS: atom_id res chain seq x y z
N MET A 1 14.01 1.06 -29.04
CA MET A 1 12.93 0.19 -28.54
C MET A 1 11.90 1.11 -27.92
N HIS A 2 10.68 1.18 -28.47
CA HIS A 2 9.60 1.92 -27.81
C HIS A 2 9.17 1.09 -26.61
N THR A 3 9.62 1.47 -25.41
CA THR A 3 9.03 0.97 -24.18
C THR A 3 7.61 1.54 -24.11
N SER A 4 6.61 0.67 -24.27
CA SER A 4 5.23 1.01 -23.93
C SER A 4 5.22 1.43 -22.46
N LEU A 5 4.66 2.60 -22.16
CA LEU A 5 4.51 3.05 -20.79
C LEU A 5 3.71 2.00 -19.99
N PRO A 6 4.15 1.62 -18.78
CA PRO A 6 3.45 0.60 -17.97
C PRO A 6 2.04 1.05 -17.56
N ILE A 7 1.79 2.37 -17.52
CA ILE A 7 0.47 2.94 -17.33
C ILE A 7 0.17 3.99 -18.40
N ASP A 8 -1.06 4.02 -18.89
CA ASP A 8 -1.49 4.94 -19.95
C ASP A 8 -1.98 6.30 -19.40
N PRO A 9 -2.16 7.33 -20.26
CA PRO A 9 -2.63 8.65 -19.82
C PRO A 9 -4.00 8.64 -19.13
N HIS A 10 -4.92 7.76 -19.50
CA HIS A 10 -6.22 7.66 -18.84
C HIS A 10 -6.08 7.08 -17.42
N GLN A 11 -5.17 6.13 -17.22
CA GLN A 11 -4.85 5.60 -15.89
C GLN A 11 -4.19 6.66 -14.99
N ILE A 12 -3.31 7.50 -15.55
CA ILE A 12 -2.73 8.63 -14.83
C ILE A 12 -3.82 9.63 -14.40
N GLU A 13 -4.73 10.00 -15.32
CA GLU A 13 -5.82 10.92 -14.99
C GLU A 13 -6.81 10.31 -13.99
N HIS A 14 -7.06 9.00 -14.06
CA HIS A 14 -7.83 8.29 -13.04
C HIS A 14 -7.16 8.39 -11.67
N PHE A 15 -5.85 8.14 -11.58
CA PHE A 15 -5.10 8.22 -10.34
C PHE A 15 -5.16 9.63 -9.73
N LYS A 16 -4.95 10.68 -10.53
CA LYS A 16 -5.07 12.08 -10.05
C LYS A 16 -6.48 12.39 -9.54
N THR A 17 -7.50 11.93 -10.26
CA THR A 17 -8.90 12.21 -9.94
C THR A 17 -9.34 11.50 -8.67
N HIS A 18 -9.01 10.21 -8.53
CA HIS A 18 -9.57 9.34 -7.49
C HIS A 18 -8.60 9.01 -6.35
N GLY A 19 -7.30 9.30 -6.51
CA GLY A 19 -6.27 9.03 -5.50
C GLY A 19 -5.78 7.58 -5.50
N TYR A 20 -6.24 6.75 -6.42
CA TYR A 20 -5.85 5.35 -6.53
C TYR A 20 -5.91 4.84 -7.98
N LEU A 21 -5.22 3.74 -8.22
CA LEU A 21 -5.25 2.99 -9.48
C LEU A 21 -5.18 1.50 -9.17
N VAL A 22 -6.07 0.72 -9.79
CA VAL A 22 -6.07 -0.75 -9.70
C VAL A 22 -5.55 -1.31 -11.01
N LEU A 23 -4.39 -1.97 -10.96
CA LEU A 23 -3.74 -2.58 -12.11
C LEU A 23 -3.90 -4.10 -12.02
N LYS A 24 -4.85 -4.64 -12.79
CA LYS A 24 -5.12 -6.07 -12.84
C LYS A 24 -4.10 -6.77 -13.74
N ASN A 25 -3.66 -7.96 -13.36
CA ASN A 25 -2.73 -8.78 -14.14
C ASN A 25 -1.42 -8.06 -14.48
N LEU A 26 -0.95 -7.17 -13.59
CA LEU A 26 0.26 -6.37 -13.78
C LEU A 26 1.53 -7.20 -13.58
N LEU A 27 1.50 -8.08 -12.57
CA LEU A 27 2.62 -8.91 -12.13
C LEU A 27 2.42 -10.32 -12.66
N ASP A 28 3.50 -10.93 -13.12
CA ASP A 28 3.48 -12.29 -13.63
C ASP A 28 3.40 -13.33 -12.50
N GLU A 29 2.88 -14.51 -12.81
CA GLU A 29 2.68 -15.58 -11.83
C GLU A 29 4.00 -16.05 -11.21
N ALA A 30 5.12 -16.00 -11.95
CA ALA A 30 6.41 -16.45 -11.41
C ALA A 30 6.91 -15.51 -10.30
N SER A 31 6.72 -14.20 -10.47
CA SER A 31 6.99 -13.21 -9.43
C SER A 31 6.12 -13.44 -8.19
N LEU A 32 4.82 -13.69 -8.39
CA LEU A 32 3.88 -13.99 -7.29
C LEU A 32 4.26 -15.27 -6.54
N ASP A 33 4.53 -16.35 -7.26
CA ASP A 33 4.94 -17.63 -6.70
C ASP A 33 6.24 -17.53 -5.92
N GLN A 34 7.22 -16.79 -6.44
CA GLN A 34 8.45 -16.52 -5.74
C GLN A 34 8.19 -15.81 -4.40
N TRP A 35 7.36 -14.77 -4.37
CA TRP A 35 7.04 -14.08 -3.11
C TRP A 35 6.29 -14.96 -2.13
N ARG A 36 5.28 -15.71 -2.61
CA ARG A 36 4.51 -16.66 -1.79
C ARG A 36 5.43 -17.70 -1.15
N GLU A 37 6.34 -18.31 -1.91
CA GLU A 37 7.27 -19.32 -1.38
C GLU A 37 8.12 -18.76 -0.25
N GLN A 38 8.71 -17.58 -0.44
CA GLN A 38 9.58 -17.01 0.57
C GLN A 38 8.83 -16.60 1.83
N ILE A 39 7.62 -16.04 1.69
CA ILE A 39 6.76 -15.67 2.82
C ILE A 39 6.33 -16.91 3.60
N TRP A 40 5.87 -17.98 2.93
CA TRP A 40 5.48 -19.21 3.62
C TRP A 40 6.64 -19.91 4.33
N ARG A 41 7.84 -19.86 3.72
CA ARG A 41 9.07 -20.33 4.35
C ARG A 41 9.41 -19.53 5.61
N GLU A 42 9.30 -18.20 5.56
CA GLU A 42 9.53 -17.33 6.73
C GLU A 42 8.51 -17.61 7.84
N LEU A 43 7.25 -17.86 7.48
CA LEU A 43 6.20 -18.23 8.43
C LEU A 43 6.38 -19.63 9.02
N GLY A 44 7.27 -20.46 8.46
CA GLY A 44 7.43 -21.85 8.86
C GLY A 44 6.15 -22.68 8.70
N SER A 45 5.31 -22.33 7.72
CA SER A 45 3.97 -22.87 7.53
C SER A 45 3.69 -23.11 6.05
N ASN A 46 2.47 -23.50 5.69
CA ASN A 46 2.05 -23.75 4.32
C ASN A 46 0.58 -23.34 4.11
N PHE A 47 0.31 -22.73 2.97
CA PHE A 47 -1.03 -22.33 2.53
C PHE A 47 -2.06 -23.47 2.63
N GLU A 48 -1.69 -24.68 2.20
CA GLU A 48 -2.56 -25.87 2.19
C GLU A 48 -2.81 -26.46 3.58
N THR A 49 -2.23 -25.89 4.63
CA THR A 49 -2.37 -26.39 6.01
C THR A 49 -2.91 -25.32 6.98
N PRO A 50 -4.17 -24.88 6.86
CA PRO A 50 -4.73 -23.79 7.66
C PRO A 50 -4.60 -23.92 9.19
N LYS A 51 -4.47 -25.15 9.69
CA LYS A 51 -4.27 -25.45 11.11
C LYS A 51 -2.87 -25.07 11.63
N THR A 52 -1.90 -24.88 10.73
CA THR A 52 -0.52 -24.52 11.08
C THR A 52 -0.23 -23.02 10.89
N TRP A 53 -1.20 -22.25 10.41
CA TRP A 53 -1.01 -20.82 10.17
C TRP A 53 -0.74 -20.07 11.48
N PRO A 54 0.30 -19.22 11.54
CA PRO A 54 0.63 -18.45 12.74
C PRO A 54 -0.32 -17.26 12.90
N ARG A 55 -1.53 -17.54 13.40
CA ARG A 55 -2.65 -16.59 13.50
C ARG A 55 -2.36 -15.36 14.36
N ASP A 56 -1.33 -15.43 15.20
CA ASP A 56 -0.82 -14.34 16.03
C ASP A 56 0.07 -13.34 15.27
N ARG A 57 0.50 -13.66 14.05
CA ARG A 57 1.33 -12.78 13.21
C ARG A 57 0.51 -12.09 12.13
N GLY A 58 0.48 -10.75 12.14
CA GLY A 58 -0.21 -9.93 11.13
C GLY A 58 0.68 -9.35 10.03
N GLY A 59 1.97 -9.65 10.06
CA GLY A 59 2.96 -9.15 9.11
C GLY A 59 4.33 -9.74 9.38
N LEU A 60 5.30 -9.43 8.51
CA LEU A 60 6.69 -9.89 8.64
C LEU A 60 7.61 -8.68 8.89
N ASP A 61 7.64 -8.19 10.12
CA ASP A 61 8.46 -7.03 10.51
C ASP A 61 9.96 -7.34 10.36
N GLY A 62 10.70 -6.43 9.72
CA GLY A 62 12.14 -6.58 9.46
C GLY A 62 12.51 -7.70 8.49
N TYR A 63 11.54 -8.25 7.76
CA TYR A 63 11.77 -9.27 6.76
C TYR A 63 12.43 -8.69 5.51
N GLU A 64 13.48 -9.38 5.05
CA GLU A 64 14.16 -9.08 3.80
C GLU A 64 14.03 -10.24 2.83
N TYR A 65 13.57 -9.94 1.61
CA TYR A 65 13.54 -10.92 0.53
C TYR A 65 14.96 -11.39 0.17
N LYS A 66 15.09 -12.64 -0.27
CA LYS A 66 16.35 -13.24 -0.68
C LYS A 66 16.26 -13.77 -2.12
N PRO A 67 17.03 -13.20 -3.07
CA PRO A 67 17.90 -12.03 -2.91
C PRO A 67 17.09 -10.73 -2.73
N SER A 68 17.71 -9.65 -2.21
CA SER A 68 17.01 -8.42 -1.83
C SER A 68 16.37 -7.69 -3.02
N GLU A 69 16.93 -7.89 -4.22
CA GLU A 69 16.40 -7.42 -5.50
C GLU A 69 15.05 -8.06 -5.85
N SER A 70 14.66 -9.14 -5.16
CA SER A 70 13.32 -9.73 -5.29
C SER A 70 12.25 -8.97 -4.51
N SER A 71 12.59 -7.89 -3.79
CA SER A 71 11.60 -7.08 -3.11
C SER A 71 10.63 -6.40 -4.10
N PHE A 72 9.37 -6.26 -3.68
CA PHE A 72 8.31 -5.69 -4.52
C PHE A 72 8.65 -4.32 -5.10
N GLY A 73 9.22 -3.42 -4.30
CA GLY A 73 9.58 -2.07 -4.75
C GLY A 73 10.71 -2.02 -5.78
N LEU A 74 11.52 -3.08 -5.89
CA LEU A 74 12.58 -3.21 -6.88
C LEU A 74 12.14 -3.96 -8.14
N HIS A 75 10.92 -4.51 -8.17
CA HIS A 75 10.41 -5.21 -9.34
C HIS A 75 10.37 -4.28 -10.57
N PRO A 76 10.87 -4.70 -11.76
CA PRO A 76 11.01 -3.82 -12.93
C PRO A 76 9.74 -3.07 -13.35
N THR A 77 8.58 -3.73 -13.25
CA THR A 77 7.29 -3.09 -13.54
C THR A 77 6.97 -1.97 -12.55
N ILE A 78 7.30 -2.14 -11.27
CA ILE A 78 7.02 -1.17 -10.21
C ILE A 78 7.98 0.01 -10.30
N THR A 79 9.27 -0.24 -10.53
CA THR A 79 10.26 0.82 -10.73
C THR A 79 9.93 1.65 -11.96
N SER A 80 9.47 1.04 -13.06
CA SER A 80 9.02 1.77 -14.25
C SER A 80 7.77 2.63 -14.00
N ILE A 81 6.84 2.20 -13.14
CA ILE A 81 5.68 3.01 -12.74
C ILE A 81 6.13 4.19 -11.87
N ALA A 82 7.02 3.94 -10.91
CA ALA A 82 7.57 4.98 -10.05
C ALA A 82 8.31 6.06 -10.87
N GLU A 83 9.12 5.64 -11.84
CA GLU A 83 9.78 6.54 -12.80
C GLU A 83 8.77 7.37 -13.58
N GLN A 84 7.69 6.76 -14.07
CA GLN A 84 6.66 7.46 -14.83
C GLN A 84 5.88 8.47 -13.98
N PHE A 85 5.61 8.18 -12.71
CA PHE A 85 4.92 9.09 -11.80
C PHE A 85 5.83 10.21 -11.28
N GLY A 86 7.06 9.89 -10.92
CA GLY A 86 7.98 10.80 -10.25
C GLY A 86 8.97 11.49 -11.18
N GLY A 87 9.11 11.07 -12.44
CA GLY A 87 10.13 11.60 -13.34
C GLY A 87 11.56 11.42 -12.82
N GLY A 88 11.80 10.36 -12.04
CA GLY A 88 13.07 10.08 -11.37
C GLY A 88 13.23 10.68 -9.97
N ASP A 89 12.25 11.44 -9.46
CA ASP A 89 12.37 12.13 -8.16
C ASP A 89 12.02 11.22 -6.96
N PHE A 90 11.45 10.05 -7.18
CA PHE A 90 11.09 9.13 -6.09
C PHE A 90 12.26 8.24 -5.68
N VAL A 91 12.46 8.14 -4.36
CA VAL A 91 13.34 7.17 -3.74
C VAL A 91 12.53 5.99 -3.23
N LEU A 92 13.10 4.79 -3.29
CA LEU A 92 12.46 3.59 -2.75
C LEU A 92 12.25 3.74 -1.23
N GLY A 93 10.99 3.66 -0.80
CA GLY A 93 10.62 3.50 0.60
C GLY A 93 10.70 2.04 1.06
N ASP A 94 10.48 1.83 2.35
CA ASP A 94 10.40 0.50 2.94
C ASP A 94 8.99 -0.10 2.80
N GLY A 95 8.86 -1.41 2.94
CA GLY A 95 7.58 -2.11 2.91
C GLY A 95 7.71 -3.55 3.39
N ILE A 96 6.69 -4.04 4.08
CA ILE A 96 6.65 -5.40 4.61
C ILE A 96 5.44 -6.17 4.06
N PRO A 97 5.54 -7.51 3.94
CA PRO A 97 4.36 -8.34 3.76
C PRO A 97 3.38 -8.16 4.93
N ILE A 98 2.15 -7.77 4.61
CA ILE A 98 1.04 -7.70 5.57
C ILE A 98 0.18 -8.94 5.39
N ILE A 99 -0.18 -9.58 6.50
CA ILE A 99 -0.92 -10.83 6.50
C ILE A 99 -2.25 -10.63 7.22
N ARG A 100 -3.34 -10.99 6.53
CA ARG A 100 -4.68 -11.06 7.11
C ARG A 100 -5.16 -12.50 7.06
N TRP A 101 -5.15 -13.15 8.22
CA TRP A 101 -5.66 -14.50 8.36
C TRP A 101 -7.19 -14.50 8.31
N PRO A 102 -7.82 -15.44 7.56
CA PRO A 102 -9.26 -15.63 7.59
C PRO A 102 -9.79 -15.88 9.00
N ASP A 103 -10.77 -15.10 9.41
CA ASP A 103 -11.55 -15.29 10.64
C ASP A 103 -13.04 -15.38 10.29
N PRO A 104 -13.58 -16.59 10.06
CA PRO A 104 -14.96 -16.77 9.61
C PRO A 104 -15.99 -16.43 10.69
N GLU A 105 -15.59 -16.37 11.96
CA GLU A 105 -16.47 -16.03 13.07
C GLU A 105 -16.58 -14.50 13.26
N GLN A 106 -15.65 -13.75 12.66
CA GLN A 106 -15.64 -12.30 12.71
C GLN A 106 -16.53 -11.71 11.61
N GLU A 107 -17.57 -10.99 12.03
CA GLU A 107 -18.35 -10.15 11.12
C GLU A 107 -17.48 -9.01 10.57
N TRP A 108 -17.44 -8.87 9.24
CA TRP A 108 -16.74 -7.76 8.61
C TRP A 108 -17.40 -6.42 8.95
N LYS A 109 -16.58 -5.42 9.28
CA LYS A 109 -17.03 -4.05 9.56
C LYS A 109 -16.13 -3.05 8.85
N LYS A 110 -16.74 -1.99 8.33
CA LYS A 110 -16.00 -0.86 7.76
C LYS A 110 -15.05 -0.27 8.82
N PRO A 111 -13.79 0.07 8.46
CA PRO A 111 -12.90 0.80 9.36
C PRO A 111 -13.51 2.11 9.86
N GLN A 112 -13.32 2.41 11.14
CA GLN A 112 -13.88 3.63 11.77
C GLN A 112 -13.02 4.86 11.55
N ALA A 113 -11.72 4.68 11.34
CA ALA A 113 -10.75 5.76 11.10
C ALA A 113 -9.66 5.28 10.14
N GLY A 114 -9.06 6.23 9.42
CA GLY A 114 -7.92 6.01 8.54
C GLY A 114 -6.66 6.71 9.04
N HIS A 115 -5.65 6.76 8.19
CA HIS A 115 -4.50 7.64 8.31
C HIS A 115 -3.96 7.95 6.92
N ILE A 116 -3.04 8.90 6.82
CA ILE A 116 -2.21 9.11 5.62
C ILE A 116 -0.82 8.61 5.97
N ASP A 117 -0.25 7.78 5.11
CA ASP A 117 1.11 7.29 5.26
C ASP A 117 2.14 8.44 5.30
N ALA A 118 3.31 8.15 5.87
CA ALA A 118 4.47 9.02 6.05
C ALA A 118 4.37 10.16 7.05
N TYR A 119 3.18 10.61 7.43
CA TYR A 119 3.05 11.63 8.47
C TYR A 119 3.08 10.99 9.86
N GLY A 120 3.98 11.47 10.73
CA GLY A 120 4.12 10.98 12.11
C GLY A 120 5.16 9.88 12.34
N GLY A 121 6.08 9.67 11.39
CA GLY A 121 7.04 8.57 11.47
C GLY A 121 8.35 8.79 10.70
N ARG A 122 8.91 7.69 10.18
CA ARG A 122 10.23 7.62 9.53
C ARG A 122 10.26 8.06 8.06
N TRP A 123 9.10 8.23 7.42
CA TRP A 123 9.04 8.43 5.97
C TRP A 123 8.86 9.91 5.61
N LEU A 124 9.23 10.24 4.38
CA LEU A 124 9.10 11.60 3.86
C LEU A 124 7.69 11.83 3.31
N PRO A 125 7.13 13.05 3.43
CA PRO A 125 5.88 13.42 2.77
C PRO A 125 6.03 13.33 1.25
N PHE A 126 4.90 13.37 0.54
CA PHE A 126 4.84 13.27 -0.93
C PHE A 126 5.25 11.90 -1.50
N MET A 127 4.74 10.83 -0.90
CA MET A 127 4.87 9.47 -1.42
C MET A 127 3.62 9.00 -2.15
N PHE A 128 3.76 7.97 -2.98
CA PHE A 128 2.66 7.08 -3.33
C PHE A 128 2.94 5.69 -2.74
N GLY A 129 1.91 5.06 -2.19
CA GLY A 129 1.97 3.67 -1.76
C GLY A 129 1.65 2.73 -2.92
N ALA A 130 2.28 1.56 -2.93
CA ALA A 130 1.94 0.47 -3.83
C ALA A 130 1.79 -0.81 -3.02
N THR A 131 0.79 -1.62 -3.36
CA THR A 131 0.53 -2.92 -2.73
C THR A 131 0.19 -3.94 -3.80
N ALA A 132 0.66 -5.18 -3.63
CA ALA A 132 0.33 -6.30 -4.48
C ALA A 132 -0.46 -7.34 -3.67
N TYR A 133 -1.60 -7.77 -4.20
CA TYR A 133 -2.31 -8.91 -3.64
C TYR A 133 -1.62 -10.19 -4.08
N LEU A 134 -1.13 -10.97 -3.12
CA LEU A 134 -0.54 -12.29 -3.39
C LEU A 134 -1.61 -13.36 -3.55
N TYR A 135 -2.83 -13.11 -3.07
CA TYR A 135 -3.97 -14.01 -3.18
C TYR A 135 -5.21 -13.19 -3.46
N ASP A 136 -6.24 -13.83 -4.02
CA ASP A 136 -7.55 -13.21 -4.18
C ASP A 136 -8.12 -12.81 -2.81
N VAL A 137 -8.73 -11.63 -2.76
CA VAL A 137 -9.38 -11.10 -1.56
C VAL A 137 -10.88 -10.98 -1.83
N GLU A 138 -11.63 -11.89 -1.22
CA GLU A 138 -13.08 -11.90 -1.28
C GLU A 138 -13.69 -10.67 -0.58
N PRO A 139 -14.95 -10.31 -0.90
CA PRO A 139 -15.69 -9.30 -0.15
C PRO A 139 -15.66 -9.59 1.36
N GLY A 140 -15.20 -8.62 2.15
CA GLY A 140 -15.02 -8.77 3.59
C GLY A 140 -13.71 -9.41 4.04
N GLY A 141 -12.85 -9.85 3.12
CA GLY A 141 -11.56 -10.52 3.40
C GLY A 141 -10.43 -9.62 3.88
N GLY A 142 -10.71 -8.36 4.25
CA GLY A 142 -9.71 -7.44 4.78
C GLY A 142 -8.81 -6.78 3.73
N SER A 143 -9.37 -6.44 2.56
CA SER A 143 -8.68 -5.67 1.52
C SER A 143 -8.30 -4.25 1.99
N PHE A 144 -7.39 -3.62 1.25
CA PHE A 144 -7.10 -2.20 1.40
C PHE A 144 -8.37 -1.36 1.32
N PHE A 145 -8.56 -0.46 2.28
CA PHE A 145 -9.71 0.42 2.37
C PHE A 145 -9.24 1.88 2.32
N PHE A 146 -9.96 2.71 1.57
CA PHE A 146 -9.70 4.15 1.51
C PHE A 146 -11.01 4.94 1.52
N TRP A 147 -10.92 6.22 1.86
CA TRP A 147 -12.03 7.17 1.74
C TRP A 147 -11.93 7.89 0.40
N PRO A 148 -12.92 7.78 -0.50
CA PRO A 148 -12.87 8.46 -1.79
C PRO A 148 -12.65 9.97 -1.65
N GLY A 149 -11.65 10.50 -2.36
CA GLY A 149 -11.32 11.93 -2.33
C GLY A 149 -10.51 12.40 -1.12
N SER A 150 -10.08 11.50 -0.22
CA SER A 150 -9.26 11.86 0.94
C SER A 150 -7.93 12.53 0.56
N HIS A 151 -7.34 12.17 -0.58
CA HIS A 151 -6.13 12.82 -1.12
C HIS A 151 -6.37 14.29 -1.49
N ILE A 152 -7.59 14.64 -1.92
CA ILE A 152 -7.99 16.03 -2.20
C ILE A 152 -8.21 16.79 -0.90
N ALA A 153 -8.85 16.17 0.10
CA ALA A 153 -8.99 16.76 1.43
C ALA A 153 -7.62 17.07 2.06
N ALA A 154 -6.70 16.10 2.01
CA ALA A 154 -5.31 16.27 2.42
C ALA A 154 -4.60 17.38 1.65
N HIS A 155 -4.73 17.42 0.32
CA HIS A 155 -4.15 18.48 -0.50
C HIS A 155 -4.66 19.87 -0.09
N ARG A 156 -5.98 20.03 0.12
CA ARG A 156 -6.60 21.28 0.58
C ARG A 156 -6.09 21.70 1.96
N TYR A 157 -5.88 20.73 2.85
CA TYR A 157 -5.34 20.97 4.19
C TYR A 157 -3.91 21.50 4.13
N PHE A 158 -2.99 20.78 3.50
CA PHE A 158 -1.57 21.19 3.43
C PHE A 158 -1.34 22.46 2.59
N ARG A 159 -2.25 22.77 1.66
CA ARG A 159 -2.29 24.08 0.99
C ARG A 159 -2.56 25.24 1.95
N LYS A 160 -3.35 25.02 3.00
CA LYS A 160 -3.69 26.01 4.03
C LYS A 160 -2.68 26.02 5.18
N HIS A 161 -2.07 24.87 5.46
CA HIS A 161 -1.13 24.60 6.55
C HIS A 161 0.19 24.04 6.02
N PRO A 162 0.92 24.77 5.15
CA PRO A 162 2.13 24.26 4.52
C PRO A 162 3.24 23.93 5.51
N GLU A 163 3.28 24.62 6.66
CA GLU A 163 4.22 24.37 7.75
C GLU A 163 4.02 23.02 8.43
N GLN A 164 2.85 22.40 8.26
CA GLN A 164 2.49 21.14 8.93
C GLN A 164 2.77 19.89 8.09
N VAL A 165 3.35 20.06 6.91
CA VAL A 165 3.74 18.94 6.04
C VAL A 165 4.80 18.03 6.70
N ASP A 166 5.47 18.50 7.75
CA ASP A 166 6.37 17.69 8.57
C ASP A 166 5.66 16.71 9.52
N GLY A 167 4.33 16.74 9.59
CA GLY A 167 3.51 15.90 10.48
C GLY A 167 3.20 16.54 11.83
N SER A 168 3.57 17.80 12.07
CA SER A 168 3.28 18.51 13.33
C SER A 168 1.79 18.62 13.65
N PHE A 169 0.91 18.55 12.65
CA PHE A 169 -0.55 18.51 12.83
C PHE A 169 -1.03 17.37 13.75
N LEU A 170 -0.27 16.28 13.85
CA LEU A 170 -0.61 15.14 14.72
C LEU A 170 -0.55 15.49 16.21
N GLN A 171 0.16 16.56 16.56
CA GLN A 171 0.31 17.05 17.92
C GLN A 171 -0.69 18.16 18.27
N GLU A 172 -1.53 18.58 17.32
CA GLU A 172 -2.55 19.59 17.58
C GLU A 172 -3.64 19.03 18.50
N GLU A 173 -4.04 19.86 19.46
CA GLU A 173 -5.11 19.51 20.38
C GLU A 173 -6.42 19.28 19.60
N GLY A 174 -6.99 18.08 19.77
CA GLY A 174 -8.23 17.70 19.09
C GLY A 174 -8.06 17.23 17.65
N PHE A 175 -6.82 17.05 17.16
CA PHE A 175 -6.60 16.44 15.85
C PHE A 175 -7.21 15.03 15.78
N SER A 176 -7.85 14.75 14.64
CA SER A 176 -8.35 13.43 14.29
C SER A 176 -8.21 13.22 12.80
N TRP A 177 -7.81 12.01 12.41
CA TRP A 177 -7.70 11.60 11.01
C TRP A 177 -9.00 11.75 10.22
N ASN A 178 -10.14 11.84 10.91
CA ASN A 178 -11.43 12.11 10.29
C ASN A 178 -11.45 13.39 9.44
N VAL A 179 -10.57 14.36 9.72
CA VAL A 179 -10.41 15.58 8.91
C VAL A 179 -10.10 15.30 7.43
N PHE A 180 -9.51 14.13 7.12
CA PHE A 180 -9.22 13.70 5.74
C PHE A 180 -10.18 12.63 5.22
N CYS A 181 -11.06 12.10 6.07
CA CYS A 181 -12.00 11.05 5.68
C CYS A 181 -13.23 11.59 4.96
N ASP A 182 -13.51 12.89 5.12
CA ASP A 182 -14.63 13.57 4.46
C ASP A 182 -14.10 14.54 3.39
N ASN A 183 -14.74 14.53 2.23
CA ASN A 183 -14.45 15.46 1.13
C ASN A 183 -15.72 16.29 0.82
N PRO A 184 -16.08 17.27 1.66
CA PRO A 184 -17.20 18.17 1.42
C PRO A 184 -16.93 19.13 0.26
#